data_AF-A0A927I2F0-F1
#
_entry.id   AF-A0A927I2F0-F1
#
_cell.length_a   1.000
_cell.length_b   1.000
_cell.length_c   1.000
_cell.angle_alpha   90.00
_cell.angle_beta   90.00
_cell.angle_gamma   90.00
#
_symmetry.space_group_name_H-M   'P 1'
#
loop_
_entity.id
_entity.type
_entity.pdbx_description
1 polymer ?
#
loop_
_entity_poly.entity_id
_entity_poly.type
_entity_poly.pdbx_seq_one_letter_code
_entity_poly.pdbx_strand_id
1 'polypeptide(L)'
;MKRAPILAVIAIAIGFSTAAGAEVFQKLSGAQIRAKLVGRQLTDESHWGEIYQPNGRLVSDEMGNTRVGSWHIMKNQLCKTYPEGGGSACFDVWLSGRAIQMRIPGSTDFPFEGVLIDAPHSGTAPPPHRLADRASSKSTQSAPR
;
A
#
# COMPACT_ATOMS: atom_id res chain seq x y z
N MET A 1 39.53 34.79 53.08
CA MET A 1 38.38 33.92 52.70
C MET A 1 37.88 34.37 51.33
N LYS A 2 38.15 33.60 50.26
CA LYS A 2 37.76 33.95 48.88
C LYS A 2 36.68 32.96 48.42
N ARG A 3 35.49 33.46 48.08
CA ARG A 3 34.36 32.65 47.58
C ARG A 3 34.57 32.37 46.09
N ALA A 4 34.55 31.12 45.69
CA ALA A 4 34.55 30.70 44.28
C ALA A 4 33.10 30.59 43.78
N PRO A 5 32.75 31.08 42.57
CA PRO A 5 31.43 30.88 42.00
C PRO A 5 31.36 29.53 41.27
N ILE A 6 30.36 28.73 41.60
CA ILE A 6 30.02 27.48 40.92
C ILE A 6 29.27 27.84 39.63
N LEU A 7 29.86 27.59 38.46
CA LEU A 7 29.17 27.62 37.17
C LEU A 7 28.32 26.34 37.05
N ALA A 8 27.00 26.49 37.11
CA ALA A 8 26.07 25.41 36.78
C ALA A 8 25.90 25.34 35.25
N VAL A 9 26.37 24.24 34.64
CA VAL A 9 26.15 23.93 33.22
C VAL A 9 24.82 23.20 33.11
N ILE A 10 23.80 23.87 32.57
CA ILE A 10 22.50 23.25 32.25
C ILE A 10 22.63 22.61 30.86
N ALA A 11 22.74 21.29 30.82
CA ALA A 11 22.67 20.53 29.58
C ALA A 11 21.21 20.44 29.11
N ILE A 12 20.88 21.17 28.03
CA ILE A 12 19.57 21.08 27.38
C ILE A 12 19.60 19.87 26.44
N ALA A 13 18.96 18.77 26.85
CA ALA A 13 18.71 17.64 25.98
C ALA A 13 17.63 18.01 24.95
N ILE A 14 18.03 18.20 23.69
CA ILE A 14 17.10 18.37 22.58
C ILE A 14 16.55 16.99 22.23
N GLY A 15 15.35 16.69 22.75
CA GLY A 15 14.59 15.51 22.33
C GLY A 15 14.09 15.68 20.90
N PHE A 16 14.56 14.85 19.98
CA PHE A 16 13.94 14.70 18.66
C PHE A 16 12.62 13.93 18.82
N SER A 17 11.52 14.64 19.01
CA SER A 17 10.19 14.05 18.93
C SER A 17 9.82 13.87 17.46
N THR A 18 9.89 12.64 16.94
CA THR A 18 9.23 12.29 15.69
C THR A 18 7.73 12.28 15.95
N ALA A 19 7.05 13.39 15.67
CA ALA A 19 5.59 13.42 15.65
C ALA A 19 5.10 12.42 14.59
N ALA A 20 4.46 11.34 15.02
CA ALA A 20 3.68 10.47 14.15
C ALA A 20 2.45 11.28 13.69
N GLY A 21 2.61 12.04 12.60
CA GLY A 21 1.55 12.81 12.00
C GLY A 21 0.50 11.88 11.40
N ALA A 22 -0.78 12.20 11.60
CA ALA A 22 -1.87 11.53 10.90
C ALA A 22 -1.63 11.58 9.38
N GLU A 23 -1.86 10.48 8.68
CA GLU A 23 -1.65 10.40 7.24
C GLU A 23 -2.61 11.33 6.51
N VAL A 24 -2.05 12.38 5.89
CA VAL A 24 -2.84 13.36 5.14
C VAL A 24 -2.97 12.91 3.69
N PHE A 25 -4.12 12.34 3.36
CA PHE A 25 -4.45 11.93 2.01
C PHE A 25 -4.80 13.13 1.12
N GLN A 26 -4.20 13.18 -0.07
CA GLN A 26 -4.44 14.21 -1.08
C GLN A 26 -5.17 13.61 -2.27
N LYS A 27 -6.27 14.24 -2.70
CA LYS A 27 -7.02 13.82 -3.89
C LYS A 27 -6.19 14.11 -5.14
N LEU A 28 -6.08 13.12 -6.01
CA LEU A 28 -5.31 13.22 -7.24
C LEU A 28 -6.18 13.72 -8.41
N SER A 29 -5.58 14.50 -9.30
CA SER A 29 -6.12 14.78 -10.64
C SER A 29 -5.93 13.58 -11.58
N GLY A 30 -6.65 13.54 -12.70
CA GLY A 30 -6.56 12.44 -13.67
C GLY A 30 -5.13 12.22 -14.22
N ALA A 31 -4.39 13.31 -14.46
CA ALA A 31 -3.00 13.23 -14.89
C ALA A 31 -2.08 12.62 -13.81
N GLN A 32 -2.29 13.01 -12.55
CA GLN A 32 -1.54 12.44 -11.41
C GLN A 32 -1.89 10.97 -11.20
N ILE A 33 -3.16 10.57 -11.33
CA ILE A 33 -3.57 9.17 -11.24
C ILE A 33 -2.83 8.34 -12.28
N ARG A 34 -2.87 8.75 -13.56
CA ARG A 34 -2.17 8.06 -14.65
C ARG A 34 -0.68 7.94 -14.36
N ALA A 35 -0.02 9.03 -13.96
CA ALA A 35 1.41 9.04 -13.66
C ALA A 35 1.78 8.13 -12.47
N LYS A 36 0.90 7.95 -11.49
CA LYS A 36 1.14 7.12 -10.31
C LYS A 36 0.83 5.64 -10.52
N LEU A 37 -0.16 5.30 -11.33
CA LEU A 37 -0.60 3.90 -11.50
C LEU A 37 0.12 3.16 -12.61
N VAL A 38 0.44 3.84 -13.72
CA VAL A 38 1.02 3.16 -14.89
C VAL A 38 2.35 2.49 -14.53
N GLY A 39 2.44 1.18 -14.78
CA GLY A 39 3.63 0.39 -14.48
C GLY A 39 3.84 0.07 -12.98
N ARG A 40 2.87 0.41 -12.13
CA ARG A 40 2.84 0.06 -10.71
C ARG A 40 1.81 -1.04 -10.45
N GLN A 41 1.97 -1.69 -9.30
CA GLN A 41 0.95 -2.57 -8.72
C GLN A 41 0.36 -1.89 -7.49
N LEU A 42 -0.97 -1.88 -7.39
CA LEU A 42 -1.69 -1.58 -6.15
C LEU A 42 -2.00 -2.91 -5.46
N THR A 43 -1.72 -3.03 -4.17
CA THR A 43 -1.88 -4.30 -3.44
C THR A 43 -2.09 -4.05 -1.94
N ASP A 44 -2.67 -5.01 -1.25
CA ASP A 44 -2.64 -5.08 0.23
C ASP A 44 -1.41 -5.84 0.77
N GLU A 45 -0.48 -6.21 -0.13
CA GLU A 45 0.75 -6.97 0.14
C GLU A 45 0.50 -8.41 0.63
N SER A 46 -0.74 -8.92 0.60
CA SER A 46 -1.08 -10.24 1.13
C SER A 46 -2.06 -11.02 0.25
N HIS A 47 -3.23 -10.47 -0.04
CA HIS A 47 -4.35 -11.23 -0.62
C HIS A 47 -4.64 -10.86 -2.06
N TRP A 48 -4.38 -9.62 -2.47
CA TRP A 48 -4.70 -9.18 -3.82
C TRP A 48 -3.71 -8.17 -4.37
N GLY A 49 -3.65 -8.08 -5.70
CA GLY A 49 -2.84 -7.09 -6.40
C GLY A 49 -3.40 -6.76 -7.78
N GLU A 50 -3.33 -5.48 -8.14
CA GLU A 50 -3.83 -4.92 -9.40
C GLU A 50 -2.72 -4.19 -10.15
N ILE A 51 -2.47 -4.58 -11.40
CA ILE A 51 -1.47 -3.97 -12.28
C ILE A 51 -2.17 -3.13 -13.36
N TYR A 52 -1.83 -1.84 -13.41
CA TYR A 52 -2.38 -0.87 -14.35
C TYR A 52 -1.43 -0.68 -15.53
N GLN A 53 -1.73 -1.31 -16.65
CA GLN A 53 -0.87 -1.27 -17.84
C GLN A 53 -1.08 0.02 -18.66
N PRO A 54 -0.05 0.56 -19.33
CA PRO A 54 -0.16 1.79 -20.12
C PRO A 54 -1.24 1.78 -21.21
N ASN A 55 -1.53 0.59 -21.76
CA ASN A 55 -2.52 0.37 -22.81
C ASN A 55 -3.97 0.31 -22.30
N GLY A 56 -4.21 0.60 -21.02
CA GLY A 56 -5.55 0.53 -20.42
C GLY A 56 -5.97 -0.87 -19.98
N ARG A 57 -5.08 -1.87 -20.02
CA ARG A 57 -5.37 -3.21 -19.48
C ARG A 57 -5.16 -3.24 -17.96
N LEU A 58 -6.10 -3.83 -17.24
CA LEU A 58 -6.04 -4.05 -15.80
C LEU A 58 -5.89 -5.54 -15.54
N VAL A 59 -4.85 -5.95 -14.82
CA VAL A 59 -4.68 -7.34 -14.37
C VAL A 59 -4.83 -7.37 -12.87
N SER A 60 -5.84 -8.08 -12.39
CA SER A 60 -6.12 -8.25 -10.96
C SER A 60 -5.84 -9.70 -10.59
N ASP A 61 -5.09 -9.93 -9.52
CA ASP A 61 -4.98 -11.23 -8.88
C ASP A 61 -5.55 -11.11 -7.47
N GLU A 62 -6.43 -12.04 -7.09
CA GLU A 62 -6.96 -12.12 -5.74
C GLU A 62 -6.94 -13.58 -5.31
N MET A 63 -6.10 -13.87 -4.32
CA MET A 63 -5.90 -15.23 -3.78
C MET A 63 -5.57 -16.24 -4.89
N GLY A 64 -4.75 -15.86 -5.89
CA GLY A 64 -4.38 -16.69 -7.03
C GLY A 64 -5.42 -16.75 -8.15
N ASN A 65 -6.55 -16.05 -8.03
CA ASN A 65 -7.55 -15.93 -9.09
C ASN A 65 -7.26 -14.68 -9.91
N THR A 66 -6.63 -14.87 -11.07
CA THR A 66 -6.36 -13.77 -11.99
C THR A 66 -7.58 -13.42 -12.84
N ARG A 67 -7.91 -12.13 -12.93
CA ARG A 67 -8.93 -11.55 -13.81
C ARG A 67 -8.32 -10.43 -14.64
N VAL A 68 -8.75 -10.33 -15.89
CA VAL A 68 -8.33 -9.26 -16.80
C VAL A 68 -9.52 -8.34 -17.07
N GLY A 69 -9.31 -7.06 -16.82
CA GLY A 69 -10.25 -5.99 -17.10
C GLY A 69 -9.60 -4.88 -17.90
N SER A 70 -10.28 -3.74 -17.92
CA SER A 70 -9.78 -2.50 -18.49
C SER A 70 -9.86 -1.39 -17.45
N TRP A 71 -9.00 -0.39 -17.62
CA TRP A 71 -9.02 0.83 -16.84
C TRP A 71 -8.82 2.04 -17.75
N HIS A 72 -9.39 3.16 -17.34
CA HIS A 72 -9.21 4.44 -18.00
C HIS A 72 -9.42 5.58 -16.99
N ILE A 73 -9.02 6.78 -17.39
CA ILE A 73 -9.24 7.99 -16.60
C ILE A 73 -10.38 8.78 -17.23
N MET A 74 -11.44 9.01 -16.46
CA MET A 74 -12.54 9.91 -16.84
C MET A 74 -12.47 11.16 -15.97
N LYS A 75 -12.13 12.31 -16.58
CA LYS A 75 -11.83 13.55 -15.84
C LYS A 75 -10.76 13.32 -14.76
N ASN A 76 -11.15 13.30 -13.48
CA ASN A 76 -10.25 13.10 -12.34
C ASN A 76 -10.53 11.77 -11.60
N GLN A 77 -11.13 10.79 -12.28
CA GLN A 77 -11.50 9.51 -11.69
C GLN A 77 -10.84 8.35 -12.42
N LEU A 78 -10.46 7.33 -11.66
CA LEU A 78 -10.06 6.04 -12.17
C LEU A 78 -11.30 5.19 -12.38
N CYS A 79 -11.59 4.81 -13.62
CA CYS A 79 -12.68 3.90 -13.94
C CYS A 79 -12.13 2.52 -14.29
N LYS A 80 -12.64 1.48 -13.63
CA LYS A 80 -12.32 0.07 -13.86
C LYS A 80 -13.53 -0.64 -14.45
N THR A 81 -13.29 -1.59 -15.33
CA THR A 81 -14.33 -2.44 -15.90
C THR A 81 -13.83 -3.86 -16.01
N TYR A 82 -14.61 -4.81 -15.50
CA TYR A 82 -14.37 -6.23 -15.69
C TYR A 82 -15.49 -6.83 -16.58
N PRO A 83 -15.13 -7.59 -17.63
CA PRO A 83 -16.09 -8.00 -18.66
C PRO A 83 -17.14 -9.04 -18.19
N GLU A 84 -16.90 -9.82 -17.13
CA GLU A 84 -17.86 -10.82 -16.63
C GLU A 84 -18.17 -10.61 -15.14
N GLY A 85 -19.43 -10.33 -14.80
CA GLY A 85 -19.95 -10.27 -13.42
C GLY A 85 -19.38 -9.17 -12.50
N GLY A 86 -18.28 -8.52 -12.88
CA GLY A 86 -17.55 -7.56 -12.03
C GLY A 86 -17.97 -6.10 -12.19
N GLY A 87 -18.83 -5.78 -13.16
CA GLY A 87 -19.35 -4.44 -13.37
C GLY A 87 -18.30 -3.40 -13.77
N SER A 88 -18.70 -2.13 -13.71
CA SER A 88 -17.84 -0.97 -13.92
C SER A 88 -18.02 0.02 -12.78
N ALA A 89 -16.92 0.55 -12.26
CA ALA A 89 -16.92 1.51 -11.17
C ALA A 89 -15.84 2.58 -11.38
N CYS A 90 -16.15 3.81 -10.98
CA CYS A 90 -15.23 4.94 -11.02
C CYS A 90 -14.93 5.45 -9.61
N PHE A 91 -13.65 5.74 -9.36
CA PHE A 91 -13.15 6.09 -8.04
C PHE A 91 -12.45 7.44 -8.06
N ASP A 92 -12.71 8.25 -7.03
CA ASP A 92 -11.79 9.32 -6.64
C ASP A 92 -10.56 8.67 -5.98
N VAL A 93 -9.36 9.02 -6.43
CA VAL A 93 -8.12 8.44 -5.93
C VAL A 93 -7.42 9.44 -5.01
N TRP A 94 -7.04 8.96 -3.83
CA TRP A 94 -6.34 9.73 -2.83
C TRP A 94 -5.03 9.05 -2.49
N LEU A 95 -3.97 9.84 -2.25
CA LEU A 95 -2.63 9.33 -1.99
C LEU A 95 -2.01 9.98 -0.74
N SER A 96 -1.35 9.18 0.08
CA SER A 96 -0.45 9.61 1.15
C SER A 96 0.82 8.75 1.10
N GLY A 97 1.94 9.32 0.67
CA GLY A 97 3.16 8.54 0.43
C GLY A 97 2.93 7.43 -0.62
N ARG A 98 3.02 6.16 -0.20
CA ARG A 98 2.70 4.98 -1.03
C ARG A 98 1.28 4.45 -0.83
N ALA A 99 0.57 4.89 0.19
CA ALA A 99 -0.79 4.47 0.48
C ALA A 99 -1.78 5.14 -0.48
N ILE A 100 -2.67 4.35 -1.07
CA ILE A 100 -3.78 4.78 -1.91
C ILE A 100 -5.09 4.45 -1.23
N GLN A 101 -6.06 5.36 -1.39
CA GLN A 101 -7.46 5.10 -1.15
C GLN A 101 -8.26 5.38 -2.43
N MET A 102 -9.10 4.43 -2.82
CA MET A 102 -10.09 4.57 -3.89
C MET A 102 -11.46 4.72 -3.25
N ARG A 103 -12.07 5.89 -3.46
CA ARG A 103 -13.37 6.26 -2.87
C ARG A 103 -14.42 6.32 -3.96
N ILE A 104 -15.57 5.71 -3.73
CA ILE A 104 -16.72 5.89 -4.62
C ILE A 104 -17.28 7.30 -4.39
N PRO A 105 -17.35 8.16 -5.41
CA PRO A 105 -17.85 9.53 -5.25
C PRO A 105 -19.26 9.55 -4.66
N GLY A 106 -19.44 10.31 -3.58
CA GLY A 106 -20.74 10.44 -2.90
C GLY A 106 -21.16 9.24 -2.05
N SER A 107 -20.36 8.18 -1.96
CA SER A 107 -20.60 7.07 -1.03
C SER A 107 -20.00 7.35 0.36
N THR A 108 -20.62 6.78 1.39
CA THR A 108 -20.10 6.68 2.76
C THR A 108 -19.43 5.32 3.04
N ASP A 109 -19.38 4.44 2.06
CA ASP A 109 -18.72 3.13 2.19
C ASP A 109 -17.22 3.31 2.45
N PHE A 110 -16.63 2.30 3.09
CA PHE A 110 -15.20 2.29 3.32
C PHE A 110 -14.43 2.35 2.00
N PRO A 111 -13.34 3.15 1.92
CA PRO A 111 -12.49 3.17 0.74
C PRO A 111 -11.89 1.79 0.47
N PHE A 112 -11.63 1.52 -0.80
CA PHE A 112 -10.71 0.44 -1.17
C PHE A 112 -9.28 0.95 -1.01
N GLU A 113 -8.52 0.33 -0.12
CA GLU A 113 -7.19 0.80 0.30
C GLU A 113 -6.09 -0.17 -0.08
N GLY A 114 -4.92 0.35 -0.42
CA GLY A 114 -3.73 -0.46 -0.64
C GLY A 114 -2.49 0.39 -0.75
N VAL A 115 -1.37 -0.23 -1.11
CA VAL A 115 -0.10 0.47 -1.33
C VAL A 115 0.37 0.28 -2.77
N LEU A 116 1.04 1.31 -3.29
CA LEU A 116 1.70 1.25 -4.58
C LEU A 116 3.11 0.70 -4.46
N ILE A 117 3.39 -0.36 -5.21
CA ILE A 117 4.72 -0.95 -5.39
C ILE A 117 5.07 -1.00 -6.87
N ASP A 118 6.34 -1.28 -7.17
CA ASP A 118 6.73 -1.62 -8.54
C ASP A 118 5.96 -2.85 -8.99
N ALA A 119 5.40 -2.82 -10.21
CA ALA A 119 4.75 -4.00 -10.75
C ALA A 119 5.79 -5.13 -10.88
N PRO A 120 5.42 -6.39 -10.55
CA PRO A 120 6.27 -7.52 -10.84
C PRO A 120 6.67 -7.49 -12.31
N HIS A 121 7.95 -7.71 -12.58
CA HIS A 121 8.41 -7.87 -13.96
C HIS A 121 7.63 -9.06 -14.53
N SER A 122 6.98 -8.84 -15.68
CA SER A 122 6.25 -9.87 -16.41
C SER A 122 7.16 -11.07 -16.65
N GLY A 123 7.09 -12.06 -15.76
CA GLY A 123 8.06 -13.15 -15.63
C GLY A 123 8.04 -13.85 -14.27
N THR A 124 7.63 -13.17 -13.19
CA THR A 124 7.53 -13.78 -11.86
C THR A 124 6.15 -13.54 -11.27
N ALA A 125 5.23 -14.48 -11.50
CA ALA A 125 4.04 -14.57 -10.66
C ALA A 125 4.50 -14.68 -9.19
N PRO A 126 3.87 -13.99 -8.23
CA PRO A 126 4.18 -14.20 -6.83
C PRO A 126 3.95 -15.69 -6.51
N PRO A 127 4.90 -16.36 -5.82
CA PRO A 127 4.73 -17.76 -5.48
C PRO A 127 3.50 -17.92 -4.58
N PRO A 128 2.58 -18.85 -4.86
CA PRO A 128 1.48 -19.12 -3.96
C PRO A 128 2.07 -19.69 -2.66
N HIS A 129 1.82 -19.01 -1.55
CA HIS A 129 2.07 -19.47 -0.18
C HIS A 129 3.52 -19.85 0.18
N ARG A 130 4.28 -18.90 0.74
CA ARG A 130 5.27 -19.26 1.78
C ARG A 130 4.57 -19.25 3.14
N LEU A 131 3.66 -20.20 3.33
CA LEU A 131 3.16 -20.62 4.63
C LEU A 131 3.59 -22.08 4.78
N ALA A 132 4.23 -22.40 5.92
CA ALA A 132 4.95 -23.65 6.23
C ALA A 132 6.42 -23.69 5.76
N ASP A 133 7.31 -23.27 6.66
CA ASP A 133 8.61 -23.94 6.97
C ASP A 133 9.52 -22.99 7.77
N ARG A 134 8.97 -22.44 8.86
CA ARG A 134 9.77 -21.98 10.00
C ARG A 134 9.18 -22.48 11.30
N ALA A 135 8.96 -23.80 11.36
CA ALA A 135 8.74 -24.52 12.62
C ALA A 135 9.06 -26.02 12.47
N SER A 136 10.13 -26.38 11.76
CA SER A 136 10.76 -27.69 11.88
C SER A 136 12.22 -27.48 12.27
N SER A 137 12.40 -26.91 13.46
CA SER A 137 13.69 -26.78 14.14
C SER A 137 13.45 -26.63 15.63
N LYS A 138 13.14 -27.77 16.26
CA LYS A 138 13.64 -28.21 17.58
C LYS A 138 12.85 -29.45 18.01
N SER A 139 13.22 -30.60 17.44
CA SER A 139 13.12 -31.86 18.16
C SER A 139 14.34 -31.94 19.07
N THR A 140 14.20 -31.52 20.33
CA THR A 140 15.04 -32.04 21.43
C THR A 140 14.32 -31.84 22.77
N GLN A 141 14.18 -32.96 23.48
CA GLN A 141 13.96 -33.12 24.93
C GLN A 141 12.54 -32.92 25.52
N SER A 142 11.86 -34.06 25.68
CA SER A 142 11.25 -34.50 26.95
C SER A 142 11.48 -36.01 27.03
N ALA A 143 11.95 -36.59 28.14
CA ALA A 143 11.17 -36.69 29.37
C ALA A 143 12.03 -37.07 30.61
N PRO A 144 11.47 -36.89 31.83
CA PRO A 144 12.03 -37.34 33.10
C PRO A 144 11.50 -38.71 33.56
N ARG A 145 12.35 -39.49 34.23
CA ARG A 145 12.14 -40.13 35.55
C ARG A 145 13.40 -40.89 35.97
#